data_AF-A0A2M8QLU2-F1
#
_entry.id   AF-A0A2M8QLU2-F1
#
_cell.length_a   1.000
_cell.length_b   1.000
_cell.length_c   1.000
_cell.angle_alpha   90.00
_cell.angle_beta   90.00
_cell.angle_gamma   90.00
#
_symmetry.space_group_name_H-M   'P 1'
#
loop_
_entity.id
_entity.type
_entity.pdbx_description
1 polymer ?
#
loop_
_entity_poly.entity_id
_entity_poly.type
_entity_poly.pdbx_seq_one_letter_code
_entity_poly.pdbx_strand_id
1 'polypeptide(L)' 'MIIYQMQQWAMVRARESGEIFCLIQDVDGSIAIFPENEVIARGRNCVDAIVWSTAFAEDALIDPVLRA' A
#
# COMPACT_ATOMS: atom_id res chain seq x y z
N MET A 1 -8.26 13.03 -2.69
CA MET A 1 -9.16 11.89 -2.96
C MET A 1 -8.42 10.71 -3.63
N ILE A 2 -7.47 10.95 -4.54
CA ILE A 2 -6.70 9.89 -5.23
C ILE A 2 -5.84 9.04 -4.25
N ILE A 3 -5.17 9.67 -3.28
CA ILE A 3 -4.27 8.97 -2.33
C ILE A 3 -5.01 7.91 -1.50
N TYR A 4 -6.20 8.23 -1.00
CA TYR A 4 -7.00 7.31 -0.18
C TYR A 4 -7.38 6.04 -0.95
N GLN A 5 -7.79 6.19 -2.21
CA GLN A 5 -8.10 5.04 -3.07
C GLN A 5 -6.86 4.19 -3.35
N MET A 6 -5.70 4.81 -3.55
CA MET A 6 -4.45 4.09 -3.77
C MET A 6 -3.95 3.37 -2.52
N GLN A 7 -4.15 3.95 -1.33
CA GLN A 7 -3.88 3.28 -0.06
C GLN A 7 -4.76 2.03 0.09
N GLN A 8 -6.06 2.12 -0.20
CA GLN A 8 -6.96 0.96 -0.18
C GLN A 8 -6.50 -0.14 -1.15
N TRP A 9 -6.08 0.21 -2.37
CA TRP A 9 -5.55 -0.77 -3.31
C TRP A 9 -4.24 -1.41 -2.85
N ALA A 10 -3.33 -0.64 -2.25
CA ALA A 10 -2.10 -1.17 -1.67
C ALA A 10 -2.40 -2.14 -0.51
N MET A 11 -3.39 -1.83 0.33
CA MET A 11 -3.82 -2.72 1.42
C MET A 11 -4.44 -4.03 0.92
N VAL A 12 -5.27 -4.00 -0.13
CA VAL A 12 -5.80 -5.22 -0.76
C VAL A 12 -4.67 -6.11 -1.28
N ARG A 13 -3.71 -5.53 -2.02
CA ARG A 13 -2.58 -6.28 -2.57
C ARG A 13 -1.66 -6.85 -1.49
N ALA A 14 -1.40 -6.07 -0.43
CA ALA A 14 -0.62 -6.51 0.71
C ALA A 14 -1.28 -7.70 1.42
N ARG A 15 -2.61 -7.69 1.58
CA ARG A 15 -3.36 -8.81 2.14
C ARG A 15 -3.26 -10.08 1.30
N GLU A 16 -3.37 -9.97 -0.03
CA GLU A 16 -3.36 -11.11 -0.95
C GLU A 16 -1.98 -11.76 -1.06
N SER A 17 -0.91 -10.96 -1.07
CA SER A 17 0.47 -11.42 -1.30
C SER A 17 1.30 -11.60 -0.04
N GLY A 18 0.93 -10.95 1.07
CA GLY A 18 1.76 -10.83 2.28
C GLY A 18 2.96 -9.88 2.12
N GLU A 19 3.09 -9.20 0.98
CA GLU A 19 4.19 -8.26 0.71
C GLU A 19 3.88 -6.84 1.21
N ILE A 20 4.93 -6.08 1.51
CA ILE A 20 4.82 -4.66 1.85
C ILE A 20 4.79 -3.86 0.54
N PHE A 21 3.82 -2.96 0.42
CA PHE A 21 3.71 -2.05 -0.72
C PHE A 21 3.96 -0.60 -0.31
N CYS A 22 4.57 0.16 -1.20
CA CYS A 22 4.86 1.57 -1.04
C CYS A 22 4.11 2.39 -2.07
N LEU A 23 3.66 3.57 -1.65
CA LEU A 23 3.26 4.64 -2.56
C LEU A 23 4.49 5.48 -2.88
N ILE A 24 4.80 5.56 -4.17
CA ILE A 24 5.87 6.42 -4.68
C ILE A 24 5.23 7.55 -5.49
N GLN A 25 5.84 8.73 -5.46
CA GLN A 25 5.53 9.79 -6.40
C GLN A 25 6.55 9.73 -7.53
N ASP A 26 6.08 9.57 -8.77
CA ASP A 26 6.92 9.58 -9.96
C ASP A 26 7.29 11.03 -10.35
N VAL A 27 8.21 11.17 -11.31
CA VAL A 27 8.80 12.46 -11.71
C VAL A 27 7.74 13.44 -12.27
N ASP A 28 6.66 12.91 -12.84
CA ASP A 28 5.52 13.68 -13.33
C ASP A 28 4.51 14.08 -12.23
N GLY A 29 4.79 13.72 -10.98
CA GLY A 29 3.94 13.98 -9.82
C GLY A 29 2.81 12.97 -9.64
N SER A 30 2.69 11.96 -10.51
CA SER A 30 1.74 10.86 -10.36
C SER A 30 2.13 9.96 -9.20
N ILE A 31 1.14 9.27 -8.61
CA ILE A 31 1.38 8.32 -7.51
C ILE A 31 1.25 6.91 -8.08
N ALA A 32 2.19 6.04 -7.72
CA ALA A 32 2.21 4.65 -8.13
C ALA A 32 2.43 3.71 -6.93
N ILE A 33 1.96 2.47 -7.04
CA ILE A 33 2.11 1.42 -6.03
C ILE A 33 3.18 0.44 -6.49
N PHE A 34 4.22 0.25 -5.68
CA PHE A 34 5.28 -0.73 -5.93
C PHE A 34 5.52 -1.58 -4.68
N PRO A 35 5.92 -2.86 -4.83
CA PRO A 35 6.40 -3.62 -3.69
C PRO A 35 7.70 -3.00 -3.16
N GLU A 36 7.94 -3.10 -1.85
CA GLU A 36 9.08 -2.46 -1.18
C GLU A 36 10.43 -2.87 -1.80
N ASN A 37 10.59 -4.15 -2.15
CA ASN A 37 11.82 -4.66 -2.76
C ASN A 37 12.16 -3.97 -4.10
N GLU A 38 11.16 -3.62 -4.90
CA GLU A 38 11.34 -2.91 -6.17
C GLU A 38 11.67 -1.43 -5.95
N VAL A 39 11.09 -0.81 -4.92
CA VAL A 39 11.42 0.57 -4.54
C VAL A 39 12.88 0.66 -4.12
N ILE A 40 13.34 -0.27 -3.27
CA ILE A 40 14.74 -0.37 -2.83
C ILE A 40 15.66 -0.64 -4.03
N ALA A 41 15.34 -1.64 -4.86
CA ALA A 41 16.18 -2.03 -6.00
C ALA A 41 16.34 -0.92 -7.04
N ARG A 42 15.30 -0.08 -7.23
CA ARG A 42 15.32 1.02 -8.18
C ARG A 42 15.80 2.35 -7.58
N GLY A 43 16.14 2.40 -6.29
CA GLY A 43 16.60 3.60 -5.60
C GLY A 43 15.60 4.75 -5.63
N ARG A 44 14.29 4.45 -5.60
CA ARG A 44 13.25 5.48 -5.65
C ARG A 44 12.93 6.04 -4.27
N ASN A 45 12.58 7.32 -4.21
CA ASN A 45 12.12 7.95 -2.97
C ASN A 45 10.69 7.48 -2.65
N CYS A 46 10.55 6.80 -1.51
CA CYS A 46 9.26 6.41 -0.97
C CYS A 46 8.53 7.62 -0.40
N VAL A 47 7.26 7.81 -0.76
CA VAL A 47 6.43 8.89 -0.20
C VAL A 47 5.67 8.40 1.02
N ASP A 48 5.19 7.15 0.97
CA ASP A 48 4.49 6.50 2.07
C ASP A 48 4.66 4.97 1.98
N ALA A 49 4.85 4.31 3.12
CA ALA A 49 4.99 2.86 3.21
C ALA A 49 3.71 2.28 3.81
N ILE A 50 2.99 1.47 3.04
CA ILE A 50 1.70 0.90 3.44
C ILE A 50 1.95 -0.52 3.95
N VAL A 51 1.90 -0.65 5.27
CA VAL A 51 1.94 -1.95 5.95
C VAL A 51 0.52 -2.32 6.34
N TRP A 52 -0.04 -3.34 5.69
CA TRP A 52 -1.32 -3.92 6.10
C TRP A 52 -1.07 -5.09 7.04
N SER A 53 -1.65 -5.04 8.24
CA SER A 53 -1.64 -6.16 9.19
C SER A 53 -2.94 -6.17 9.98
N THR A 54 -3.57 -7.34 10.08
CA THR A 54 -4.73 -7.58 10.94
C THR A 54 -4.35 -8.04 12.34
N ALA A 55 -3.05 -8.14 12.66
CA ALA A 55 -2.56 -8.71 13.93
C ALA A 55 -3.07 -7.97 15.18
N PHE A 56 -3.50 -6.71 15.02
CA PHE A 56 -3.94 -5.85 16.12
C PHE A 56 -5.29 -5.17 15.87
N ALA A 57 -5.96 -5.46 14.76
CA ALA A 57 -7.25 -4.85 14.42
C ALA A 57 -8.39 -5.80 14.80
N GLU A 58 -9.37 -5.30 15.56
CA GLU A 58 -10.63 -6.01 15.73
C GLU A 58 -11.34 -6.11 14.37
N ASP A 59 -11.85 -7.30 14.00
CA ASP A 59 -12.46 -7.55 12.69
C ASP A 59 -13.54 -6.53 12.32
N ALA A 60 -14.27 -6.00 13.33
CA ALA A 60 -15.31 -4.98 13.14
C ALA A 60 -14.79 -3.63 12.64
N LEU A 61 -13.51 -3.32 12.88
CA LEU A 61 -12.84 -2.07 12.49
C LEU A 61 -12.11 -2.17 11.14
N ILE A 62 -11.99 -3.37 10.58
CA ILE A 62 -11.42 -3.58 9.25
C ILE A 62 -12.41 -3.05 8.21
N ASP A 63 -11.94 -2.18 7.31
CA ASP A 63 -12.72 -1.69 6.16
C ASP A 63 -13.32 -2.90 5.40
N PRO A 64 -14.64 -2.93 5.14
CA PRO A 64 -15.27 -4.04 4.43
C PRO A 64 -14.60 -4.40 3.09
N VAL A 65 -14.01 -3.43 2.39
CA VAL A 65 -13.29 -3.68 1.12
C VAL A 65 -12.07 -4.58 1.32
N LEU A 66 -11.55 -4.64 2.53
CA LEU A 66 -10.39 -5.44 2.94
C LEU A 66 -10.78 -6.79 3.55
N ARG A 67 -12.08 -7.12 3.63
CA ARG A 67 -12.60 -8.40 4.17
C ARG A 67 -12.91 -9.46 3.11
N ALA A 68 -12.89 -9.10 1.81
CA ALA A 68 -13.33 -9.95 0.69
C ALA A 68 -12.56 -11.27 0.54
#